data_AF-A0A6J4K5K0-F1
#
_entry.id   AF-A0A6J4K5K0-F1
#
_cell.length_a   1.000
_cell.length_b   1.000
_cell.length_c   1.000
_cell.angle_alpha   90.00
_cell.angle_beta   90.00
_cell.angle_gamma   90.00
#
_symmetry.space_group_name_H-M   'P 1'
#
loop_
_entity.id
_entity.type
_entity.pdbx_description
1 polymer ?
#
loop_
_entity_poly.entity_id
_entity_poly.type
_entity_poly.pdbx_seq_one_letter_code
_entity_poly.pdbx_strand_id
1 'polypeptide(L)'
;MAGATAAEVAALVAVVHTLLHRGMLARGLPSWRLADTLLTSPLLWTGATLLAAALNRLVALAALGSGAGVGAAVTAAVAGAAVAWFGMRAVGKLF
;
A
#
# COMPACT_ATOMS: atom_id res chain seq x y z
N MET A 1 12.21 9.39 8.31
CA MET A 1 11.70 8.03 7.98
C MET A 1 10.17 8.02 7.94
N ALA A 2 9.46 8.29 9.05
CA ALA A 2 7.98 8.27 9.06
C ALA A 2 7.32 9.20 8.01
N GLY A 3 7.89 10.38 7.74
CA GLY A 3 7.39 11.28 6.69
C GLY A 3 7.51 10.72 5.27
N ALA A 4 8.56 9.94 4.97
CA ALA A 4 8.74 9.29 3.68
C ALA A 4 7.70 8.18 3.48
N THR A 5 7.49 7.36 4.52
CA THR A 5 6.45 6.33 4.52
C THR A 5 5.05 6.91 4.34
N ALA A 6 4.74 8.04 4.99
CA ALA A 6 3.45 8.71 4.83
C ALA A 6 3.25 9.23 3.40
N ALA A 7 4.29 9.80 2.78
CA ALA A 7 4.24 10.27 1.39
C ALA A 7 4.07 9.11 0.39
N GLU A 8 4.78 7.99 0.59
CA GLU A 8 4.63 6.78 -0.22
C GLU A 8 3.21 6.21 -0.13
N VAL A 9 2.65 6.12 1.08
CA VAL A 9 1.28 5.65 1.30
C VAL A 9 0.29 6.61 0.65
N ALA A 10 0.46 7.93 0.77
CA ALA A 10 -0.39 8.91 0.10
C ALA A 10 -0.34 8.79 -1.43
N ALA A 11 0.84 8.56 -2.00
CA ALA A 11 1.01 8.32 -3.43
C ALA A 11 0.31 7.03 -3.87
N LEU A 12 0.43 5.94 -3.09
CA LEU A 12 -0.29 4.69 -3.34
C LEU A 12 -1.81 4.90 -3.28
N VAL A 13 -2.31 5.66 -2.30
CA VAL A 13 -3.72 6.03 -2.19
C VAL A 13 -4.19 6.76 -3.45
N ALA A 14 -3.43 7.74 -3.92
CA ALA A 14 -3.76 8.50 -5.12
C ALA A 14 -3.79 7.63 -6.39
N VAL A 15 -2.82 6.72 -6.56
CA VAL A 15 -2.76 5.78 -7.69
C VAL A 15 -3.97 4.86 -7.69
N VAL A 16 -4.25 4.20 -6.55
CA VAL A 16 -5.39 3.28 -6.42
C VAL A 16 -6.71 4.02 -6.65
N HIS A 17 -6.86 5.22 -6.08
CA HIS A 17 -8.03 6.06 -6.30
C HIS A 17 -8.23 6.36 -7.78
N THR A 18 -7.17 6.76 -8.48
CA THR A 18 -7.23 7.09 -9.91
C THR A 18 -7.65 5.88 -10.74
N LEU A 19 -7.12 4.69 -10.44
CA LEU A 19 -7.47 3.45 -11.15
C LEU A 19 -8.94 3.06 -10.93
N LEU A 20 -9.41 3.10 -9.68
CA LEU A 20 -10.82 2.81 -9.35
C LEU A 20 -11.76 3.84 -9.97
N HIS A 21 -11.43 5.12 -9.86
CA HIS A 21 -12.22 6.20 -10.42
C HIS A 21 -12.37 6.07 -11.94
N ARG A 22 -11.27 5.78 -12.66
CA ARG A 22 -11.32 5.51 -14.11
C ARG A 22 -12.17 4.28 -14.43
N GLY A 23 -12.04 3.20 -13.66
CA GLY A 23 -12.85 1.99 -13.84
C GLY A 23 -14.35 2.22 -13.63
N MET A 24 -14.72 3.06 -12.67
CA MET A 24 -16.11 3.42 -12.40
C MET A 24 -16.69 4.35 -13.47
N LEU A 25 -15.94 5.35 -13.91
CA LEU A 25 -16.33 6.21 -15.02
C LEU A 25 -16.57 5.40 -16.30
N ALA A 26 -15.69 4.44 -16.60
CA ALA A 26 -15.85 3.55 -17.75
C ALA A 26 -17.13 2.70 -17.70
N ARG A 27 -17.70 2.49 -16.50
CA ARG A 27 -18.95 1.74 -16.28
C ARG A 27 -20.17 2.63 -16.09
N GLY A 28 -20.03 3.96 -16.21
CA GLY A 28 -21.11 4.92 -15.99
C GLY A 28 -21.61 5.01 -14.54
N LEU A 29 -20.79 4.61 -13.57
CA LEU A 29 -21.15 4.65 -12.14
C LEU A 29 -20.89 6.05 -11.55
N PRO A 30 -21.61 6.44 -10.47
CA PRO A 30 -21.47 7.74 -9.83
C PRO A 30 -20.05 8.00 -9.28
N SER A 31 -19.73 9.28 -9.07
CA SER A 31 -18.39 9.75 -8.71
C SER A 31 -17.85 9.06 -7.45
N TRP A 32 -16.81 8.25 -7.63
CA TRP A 32 -16.05 7.61 -6.54
C TRP A 32 -15.24 8.63 -5.76
N ARG A 33 -15.41 8.74 -4.44
CA ARG A 33 -14.67 9.69 -3.59
C ARG A 33 -13.40 9.08 -3.02
N LEU A 34 -12.46 9.92 -2.61
CA LEU A 34 -11.22 9.48 -1.96
C LEU A 34 -11.49 8.70 -0.65
N ALA A 35 -12.50 9.13 0.11
CA ALA A 35 -12.93 8.44 1.33
C ALA A 35 -13.38 7.00 1.03
N ASP A 36 -14.07 6.78 -0.08
CA ASP A 36 -14.53 5.45 -0.51
C ASP A 36 -13.34 4.55 -0.84
N THR A 37 -12.30 5.10 -1.48
CA THR A 37 -11.02 4.40 -1.73
C THR A 37 -10.37 3.92 -0.42
N LEU A 38 -10.33 4.76 0.62
CA LEU A 38 -9.75 4.37 1.90
C LEU A 38 -10.54 3.25 2.60
N LEU A 39 -11.86 3.22 2.38
CA LEU A 39 -12.75 2.20 2.96
C LEU A 39 -12.82 0.91 2.14
N THR A 40 -12.31 0.88 0.90
CA THR A 40 -12.39 -0.32 0.04
C THR A 40 -11.78 -1.57 0.65
N SER A 41 -10.66 -1.44 1.38
CA SER A 41 -9.98 -2.57 1.98
C SER A 41 -8.97 -2.12 3.05
N PRO A 42 -9.29 -2.29 4.34
CA PRO A 42 -8.34 -2.11 5.44
C PRO A 42 -7.09 -2.99 5.27
N LEU A 43 -7.25 -4.19 4.68
CA LEU A 43 -6.13 -5.11 4.39
C LEU A 43 -5.18 -4.53 3.34
N LEU A 44 -5.69 -3.89 2.30
CA LEU A 44 -4.84 -3.23 1.30
C LEU A 44 -3.93 -2.18 1.95
N TRP A 45 -4.53 -1.29 2.75
CA TRP A 45 -3.80 -0.17 3.36
C TRP A 45 -2.83 -0.60 4.44
N THR A 46 -3.23 -1.56 5.29
CA THR A 46 -2.34 -2.11 6.31
C THR A 46 -1.14 -2.83 5.69
N GLY A 47 -1.36 -3.66 4.66
CA GLY A 47 -0.29 -4.33 3.93
C GLY A 47 0.66 -3.36 3.23
N ALA A 48 0.11 -2.35 2.54
CA ALA A 48 0.89 -1.32 1.85
C ALA A 48 1.74 -0.49 2.82
N THR A 49 1.18 -0.11 3.97
CA THR A 49 1.89 0.66 4.99
C THR A 49 3.02 -0.17 5.61
N LEU A 50 2.76 -1.45 5.92
CA LEU A 50 3.79 -2.36 6.44
C LEU A 50 4.92 -2.56 5.44
N LEU A 51 4.59 -2.76 4.16
CA LEU A 51 5.57 -2.88 3.07
C LEU A 51 6.43 -1.61 2.97
N ALA A 52 5.81 -0.44 2.88
CA ALA A 52 6.50 0.85 2.80
C ALA A 52 7.43 1.09 4.00
N ALA A 53 6.97 0.79 5.21
CA ALA A 53 7.78 0.91 6.43
C ALA A 53 8.96 -0.08 6.42
N ALA A 54 8.74 -1.32 5.97
CA ALA A 54 9.78 -2.35 5.87
C ALA A 54 10.84 -2.01 4.83
N LEU A 55 10.45 -1.48 3.66
CA LEU A 55 11.36 -1.02 2.62
C LEU A 55 12.20 0.17 3.10
N ASN A 56 11.57 1.16 3.74
CA ASN A 56 12.28 2.28 4.35
C ASN A 56 13.29 1.80 5.41
N ARG A 57 12.92 0.79 6.22
CA ARG A 57 13.84 0.16 7.18
C ARG A 57 15.01 -0.55 6.50
N LEU A 58 14.80 -1.26 5.39
CA LEU A 58 15.88 -1.88 4.61
C LEU A 58 16.84 -0.83 4.04
N VAL A 59 16.32 0.27 3.49
CA VAL A 59 17.13 1.40 2.99
C VAL A 59 17.97 2.00 4.12
N ALA A 60 17.37 2.22 5.30
CA ALA A 60 18.11 2.74 6.45
C ALA A 60 19.20 1.77 6.94
N LEU A 61 18.90 0.47 7.01
CA LEU A 61 19.88 -0.55 7.40
C LEU A 61 21.06 -0.63 6.41
N ALA A 62 20.76 -0.56 5.11
CA ALA A 62 21.76 -0.52 4.06
C ALA A 62 22.64 0.73 4.16
N ALA A 63 22.05 1.91 4.39
CA ALA A 63 22.79 3.16 4.56
C ALA A 63 23.70 3.16 5.79
N LEU A 64 23.30 2.45 6.85
CA LEU A 64 24.08 2.29 8.07
C LEU A 64 25.11 1.14 7.99
N GLY A 65 25.14 0.37 6.90
CA GLY A 65 26.00 -0.81 6.76
C GLY A 65 25.70 -1.92 7.77
N SER A 66 24.49 -1.95 8.34
CA SER A 66 24.11 -2.90 9.39
C SER A 66 23.29 -4.05 8.82
N GLY A 67 23.78 -5.28 8.97
CA GLY A 67 23.02 -6.49 8.67
C GLY A 67 21.97 -6.86 9.73
N ALA A 68 22.03 -6.22 10.90
CA ALA A 68 21.16 -6.56 12.03
C ALA A 68 19.70 -6.20 11.72
N GLY A 69 18.83 -7.22 11.69
CA GLY A 69 17.40 -7.04 11.45
C GLY A 69 16.98 -6.95 9.98
N VAL A 70 17.90 -7.19 9.02
CA VAL A 70 17.56 -7.30 7.59
C VAL A 70 16.55 -8.43 7.36
N GLY A 71 16.76 -9.61 7.94
CA GLY A 71 15.83 -10.74 7.82
C GLY A 71 14.41 -10.40 8.30
N ALA A 72 14.28 -9.75 9.46
CA ALA A 72 12.99 -9.31 9.97
C ALA A 72 12.32 -8.26 9.06
N ALA A 73 13.09 -7.33 8.51
CA ALA A 73 12.58 -6.33 7.58
C ALA A 73 12.14 -6.94 6.24
N VAL A 74 12.89 -7.91 5.70
CA VAL A 74 12.48 -8.67 4.50
C VAL A 74 11.19 -9.44 4.76
N THR A 75 11.10 -10.18 5.87
CA THR A 75 9.88 -10.92 6.24
C THR A 75 8.68 -9.99 6.38
N ALA A 76 8.86 -8.82 7.02
CA ALA A 76 7.80 -7.81 7.13
C ALA A 76 7.39 -7.25 5.77
N ALA A 77 8.35 -7.01 4.85
CA ALA A 77 8.05 -6.56 3.49
C ALA A 77 7.24 -7.62 2.71
N VAL A 78 7.64 -8.89 2.77
CA VAL A 78 6.92 -9.99 2.11
C VAL A 78 5.51 -10.15 2.69
N ALA A 79 5.37 -10.11 4.01
CA ALA A 79 4.07 -10.18 4.68
C ALA A 79 3.17 -8.99 4.28
N GLY A 80 3.72 -7.76 4.29
CA GLY A 80 3.00 -6.56 3.86
C GLY A 80 2.54 -6.65 2.41
N ALA A 81 3.40 -7.11 1.50
CA ALA A 81 3.07 -7.34 0.11
C ALA A 81 1.96 -8.40 -0.07
N ALA A 82 2.02 -9.51 0.66
CA ALA A 82 1.01 -10.57 0.60
C ALA A 82 -0.36 -10.07 1.08
N VAL A 83 -0.40 -9.31 2.19
CA VAL A 83 -1.62 -8.73 2.73
C VAL A 83 -2.18 -7.67 1.79
N ALA A 84 -1.33 -6.79 1.23
CA ALA A 84 -1.72 -5.79 0.26
C ALA A 84 -2.31 -6.42 -1.02
N TRP A 85 -1.67 -7.47 -1.51
CA TRP A 85 -2.15 -8.24 -2.67
C TRP A 85 -3.51 -8.89 -2.43
N PHE A 86 -3.69 -9.52 -1.27
CA PHE A 86 -4.97 -10.10 -0.89
C PHE A 86 -6.06 -9.01 -0.78
N GLY A 87 -5.74 -7.88 -0.15
CA GLY A 87 -6.61 -6.72 -0.07
C GLY A 87 -7.01 -6.21 -1.45
N MET A 88 -6.06 -6.08 -2.38
CA MET A 88 -6.32 -5.63 -3.75
C MET A 88 -7.20 -6.61 -4.54
N ARG A 89 -6.99 -7.92 -4.37
CA ARG A 89 -7.87 -8.93 -4.99
C ARG A 89 -9.29 -8.91 -4.43
N ALA A 90 -9.46 -8.61 -3.14
CA ALA A 90 -10.79 -8.43 -2.56
C ALA A 90 -11.50 -7.22 -3.19
N VAL A 91 -10.80 -6.09 -3.35
CA VAL A 91 -11.33 -4.90 -4.03
C VAL A 91 -11.74 -5.23 -5.46
N GLY A 92 -10.87 -5.87 -6.26
CA GLY A 92 -11.19 -6.22 -7.65
C GLY A 92 -12.24 -7.32 -7.85
N LYS A 93 -12.78 -7.91 -6.76
CA LYS A 93 -13.97 -8.77 -6.83
C LYS A 93 -15.26 -8.02 -6.48
N LEU A 94 -15.14 -6.94 -5.71
CA LEU A 94 -16.27 -6.07 -5.35
C LEU A 94 -16.59 -5.08 -6.47
N PHE A 95 -15.58 -4.72 -7.27
CA PHE A 95 -15.68 -3.89 -8.47
C PHE A 95 -15.20 -4.69 -9.67
#